data_AF-A0A3C0FXH6-F1
#
_entry.id   AF-A0A3C0FXH6-F1
#
_cell.length_a   1.000
_cell.length_b   1.000
_cell.length_c   1.000
_cell.angle_alpha   90.00
_cell.angle_beta   90.00
_cell.angle_gamma   90.00
#
_symmetry.space_group_name_H-M   'P 1'
#
loop_
_entity.id
_entity.type
_entity.pdbx_description
1 polymer ?
#
loop_
_entity_poly.entity_id
_entity_poly.type
_entity_poly.pdbx_seq_one_letter_code
_entity_poly.pdbx_strand_id
1 'polypeptide(L)'
;LYSIRRFCDRQEHSFTFSRLMGQADNLVNNTFSAMQDFGTRVDQLKFDTVYQPIVRLPNAEIHHFEVLVRFYDDDGKLIPTQELVSFAEQVNMVHRLDLAMLRRNLKWITSQLDQGITARVAVNISGHSLGNPDFCRSVIALFERHREALGQLMLEITETAEIADIDTAAKWIARFREFGVEICLDDFGTGASNFRYLSAMDIDYVKIDGESIR
;
A
#
# COMPACT_ATOMS: atom_id res chain seq x y z
N LEU A 1 -19.07 -2.42 -9.59
CA LEU A 1 -19.38 -2.48 -8.14
C LEU A 1 -19.06 -1.17 -7.42
N TYR A 2 -17.85 -0.61 -7.56
CA TYR A 2 -17.49 0.72 -7.02
C TYR A 2 -18.54 1.81 -7.30
N SER A 3 -18.91 1.99 -8.57
CA SER A 3 -19.84 3.04 -9.02
C SER A 3 -21.25 2.89 -8.40
N ILE A 4 -21.67 1.65 -8.12
CA ILE A 4 -22.93 1.33 -7.45
C ILE A 4 -22.83 1.64 -5.96
N ARG A 5 -21.72 1.25 -5.30
CA ARG A 5 -21.48 1.54 -3.87
C ARG A 5 -21.44 3.04 -3.61
N ARG A 6 -20.69 3.79 -4.42
CA ARG A 6 -20.62 5.27 -4.37
C ARG A 6 -21.97 5.93 -4.62
N PHE A 7 -22.83 5.34 -5.46
CA PHE A 7 -24.20 5.83 -5.65
C PHE A 7 -25.06 5.61 -4.40
N CYS A 8 -24.93 4.45 -3.76
CA CYS A 8 -25.62 4.16 -2.50
C CYS A 8 -25.16 5.08 -1.37
N ASP A 9 -23.84 5.30 -1.22
CA ASP A 9 -23.28 6.14 -0.15
C ASP A 9 -23.65 7.63 -0.28
N ARG A 10 -23.99 8.09 -1.49
CA ARG A 10 -24.42 9.48 -1.75
C ARG A 10 -25.93 9.73 -1.59
N GLN A 11 -26.75 8.68 -1.48
CA GLN A 11 -28.20 8.82 -1.34
C GLN A 11 -28.58 8.65 0.14
N GLU A 12 -28.61 9.74 0.91
CA GLU A 12 -28.99 9.69 2.33
C GLU A 12 -30.41 9.15 2.53
N HIS A 13 -31.35 9.37 1.59
CA HIS A 13 -32.68 8.75 1.63
C HIS A 13 -33.24 8.48 0.21
N SER A 14 -33.70 7.25 -0.04
CA SER A 14 -34.39 6.74 -1.26
C SER A 14 -33.54 6.30 -2.47
N PHE A 15 -32.78 5.21 -2.32
CA PHE A 15 -32.33 4.40 -3.45
C PHE A 15 -33.51 3.85 -4.26
N THR A 16 -33.52 4.04 -5.59
CA THR A 16 -34.46 3.39 -6.51
C THR A 16 -33.71 2.91 -7.75
N PHE A 17 -34.08 1.72 -8.25
CA PHE A 17 -33.45 1.11 -9.43
C PHE A 17 -33.53 2.02 -10.66
N SER A 18 -34.63 2.75 -10.85
CA SER A 18 -34.78 3.72 -11.94
C SER A 18 -33.81 4.89 -11.87
N ARG A 19 -33.45 5.37 -10.67
CA ARG A 19 -32.43 6.42 -10.50
C ARG A 19 -31.03 5.89 -10.80
N LEU A 20 -30.73 4.67 -10.37
CA LEU A 20 -29.47 4.00 -10.71
C LEU A 20 -29.32 3.88 -12.23
N MET A 21 -30.34 3.37 -12.92
CA MET A 21 -30.31 3.22 -14.38
C MET A 21 -30.22 4.56 -15.11
N GLY A 22 -30.90 5.60 -14.62
CA GLY A 22 -30.82 6.95 -15.19
C GLY A 22 -29.49 7.67 -14.97
N GLN A 23 -28.65 7.21 -14.03
CA GLN A 23 -27.33 7.78 -13.75
C GLN A 23 -26.17 6.83 -14.02
N ALA A 24 -26.44 5.60 -14.47
CA ALA A 24 -25.45 4.55 -14.65
C ALA A 24 -24.29 4.98 -15.56
N ASP A 25 -24.61 5.56 -16.72
CA ASP A 25 -23.60 6.04 -17.68
C ASP A 25 -22.70 7.11 -17.06
N ASN A 26 -23.27 8.07 -16.33
CA ASN A 26 -22.50 9.10 -15.65
C ASN A 26 -21.61 8.52 -14.55
N LEU A 27 -22.10 7.54 -13.79
CA LEU A 27 -21.33 6.89 -12.73
C LEU A 27 -20.16 6.07 -13.28
N VAL A 28 -20.38 5.35 -14.39
CA VAL A 28 -19.34 4.59 -15.09
C VAL A 28 -18.30 5.53 -15.67
N ASN A 29 -18.72 6.58 -16.39
CA ASN A 29 -17.81 7.58 -16.97
C ASN A 29 -16.97 8.28 -15.90
N ASN A 30 -17.59 8.69 -14.78
CA ASN A 30 -16.87 9.29 -13.66
C ASN A 30 -15.85 8.33 -13.03
N THR A 31 -16.19 7.05 -12.93
CA THR A 31 -15.27 6.02 -12.42
C THR A 31 -14.09 5.83 -13.37
N PHE A 32 -14.35 5.74 -14.68
CA PHE A 32 -13.31 5.61 -15.69
C PHE A 32 -12.36 6.82 -15.68
N SER A 33 -12.90 8.03 -15.65
CA SER A 33 -12.09 9.26 -15.55
C SER A 33 -11.25 9.29 -14.27
N ALA A 34 -11.79 8.87 -13.13
CA ALA A 34 -11.04 8.78 -11.88
C ALA A 34 -9.94 7.71 -11.92
N MET A 35 -10.18 6.56 -12.56
CA MET A 35 -9.16 5.52 -12.78
C MET A 35 -8.03 6.04 -13.69
N GLN A 36 -8.38 6.77 -14.75
CA GLN A 36 -7.40 7.37 -15.67
C GLN A 36 -6.57 8.46 -14.97
N ASP A 37 -7.19 9.32 -14.17
CA ASP A 37 -6.50 10.34 -13.38
C ASP A 37 -5.55 9.69 -12.36
N PHE A 38 -6.01 8.72 -11.59
CA PHE A 38 -5.17 7.98 -10.64
C PHE A 38 -3.98 7.31 -11.34
N GLY A 39 -4.24 6.57 -12.43
CA GLY A 39 -3.20 5.94 -13.22
C GLY A 39 -2.16 6.94 -13.72
N THR A 40 -2.63 8.09 -14.24
CA THR A 40 -1.75 9.17 -14.73
C THR A 40 -0.90 9.75 -13.60
N ARG A 41 -1.49 10.02 -12.43
CA ARG A 41 -0.75 10.52 -11.26
C ARG A 41 0.34 9.55 -10.83
N VAL A 42 0.01 8.26 -10.76
CA VAL A 42 0.97 7.21 -10.36
C VAL A 42 2.08 7.04 -11.41
N ASP A 43 1.74 6.97 -12.69
CA ASP A 43 2.71 6.77 -13.78
C ASP A 43 3.67 7.95 -13.91
N GLN A 44 3.17 9.18 -13.71
CA GLN A 44 3.96 10.41 -13.73
C GLN A 44 4.66 10.70 -12.39
N LEU A 45 4.54 9.81 -11.40
CA LEU A 45 5.07 10.01 -10.04
C LEU A 45 4.63 11.34 -9.40
N LYS A 46 3.39 11.78 -9.69
CA LYS A 46 2.74 12.98 -9.12
C LYS A 46 2.21 12.69 -7.72
N PHE A 47 3.12 12.29 -6.85
CA PHE A 47 2.92 12.09 -5.43
C PHE A 47 4.26 12.27 -4.71
N ASP A 48 4.19 12.62 -3.44
CA ASP A 48 5.35 12.69 -2.56
C ASP A 48 5.37 11.52 -1.58
N THR A 49 6.54 11.35 -0.99
CA THR A 49 6.82 10.36 0.05
C THR A 49 7.26 11.12 1.30
N VAL A 50 6.55 10.92 2.40
CA VAL A 50 6.98 11.37 3.73
C VAL A 50 7.44 10.16 4.54
N TYR A 51 8.36 10.38 5.47
CA TYR A 51 9.05 9.34 6.22
C TYR A 51 8.77 9.54 7.70
N GLN A 52 7.96 8.67 8.28
CA GLN A 52 7.60 8.74 9.70
C GLN A 52 8.57 7.88 10.52
N PRO A 53 9.30 8.44 11.50
CA PRO A 53 10.25 7.67 12.29
C PRO A 53 9.53 6.68 13.22
N ILE A 54 9.96 5.42 13.19
CA ILE A 54 9.64 4.40 14.18
C ILE A 54 10.85 4.24 15.09
N VAL A 55 10.64 4.32 16.41
CA VAL A 55 11.73 4.40 17.39
C VAL A 55 11.75 3.22 18.35
N ARG A 56 12.93 2.91 18.89
CA ARG A 56 13.10 1.95 19.99
C ARG A 56 12.72 2.64 21.31
N LEU A 57 11.84 2.00 22.10
CA LEU A 57 11.33 2.56 23.36
C LEU A 57 12.36 2.83 24.48
N PRO A 58 13.51 2.15 24.62
CA PRO A 58 14.41 2.48 25.73
C PRO A 58 15.16 3.82 25.57
N ASN A 59 15.37 4.29 24.33
CA ASN A 59 16.26 5.43 24.04
C ASN A 59 15.76 6.37 22.92
N ALA A 60 14.57 6.13 22.36
CA ALA A 60 14.01 6.86 21.21
C ALA A 60 14.94 6.87 19.97
N GLU A 61 15.85 5.91 19.88
CA GLU A 61 16.69 5.72 18.70
C GLU A 61 15.83 5.28 17.51
N ILE A 62 16.06 5.88 16.35
CA ILE A 62 15.33 5.55 15.12
C ILE A 62 15.66 4.10 14.74
N HIS A 63 14.62 3.27 14.66
CA HIS A 63 14.72 1.91 14.17
C HIS A 63 14.63 1.86 12.64
N HIS A 64 13.61 2.49 12.08
CA HIS A 64 13.37 2.66 10.64
C HIS A 64 12.39 3.81 10.42
N PHE A 65 12.11 4.14 9.15
CA PHE A 65 11.05 5.06 8.78
C PHE A 65 9.93 4.34 8.02
N GLU A 66 8.69 4.56 8.41
CA GLU A 66 7.53 4.17 7.62
C GLU A 66 7.33 5.17 6.47
N VAL A 67 7.24 4.66 5.24
CA VAL A 67 7.03 5.50 4.06
C VAL A 67 5.56 5.66 3.78
N LEU A 68 5.10 6.90 3.80
CA LEU A 68 3.72 7.26 3.52
C LEU A 68 3.62 8.10 2.26
N VAL A 69 2.70 7.72 1.38
CA VAL A 69 2.40 8.51 0.17
C VAL A 69 1.60 9.76 0.51
N ARG A 70 1.82 10.85 -0.21
CA ARG A 70 1.02 12.08 -0.15
C ARG A 70 0.68 12.53 -1.56
N PHE A 71 -0.61 12.77 -1.80
CA PHE A 71 -1.10 13.29 -3.07
C PHE A 71 -1.51 14.76 -2.90
N TYR A 72 -1.22 15.57 -3.91
CA TYR A 72 -1.59 16.97 -3.95
C TYR A 72 -2.41 17.25 -5.20
N ASP A 73 -3.37 18.16 -5.10
CA ASP A 73 -4.06 18.71 -6.27
C ASP A 73 -3.18 19.76 -6.98
N ASP A 74 -3.69 20.29 -8.10
CA ASP A 74 -2.94 21.25 -8.92
C ASP A 74 -2.71 22.59 -8.20
N ASP A 75 -3.49 22.89 -7.16
CA ASP A 75 -3.34 24.06 -6.28
C ASP A 75 -2.39 23.79 -5.10
N GLY A 76 -1.81 22.58 -5.01
CA GLY A 76 -0.87 22.17 -3.96
C GLY A 76 -1.54 21.78 -2.64
N LYS A 77 -2.87 21.60 -2.61
CA LYS A 77 -3.59 21.16 -1.42
C LYS A 77 -3.52 19.64 -1.29
N LEU A 78 -3.30 19.18 -0.06
CA LEU A 78 -3.24 17.76 0.25
C LEU A 78 -4.60 17.09 -0.03
N ILE A 79 -4.57 16.06 -0.88
CA ILE A 79 -5.69 15.16 -1.13
C ILE A 79 -5.73 14.12 -0.01
N PRO A 80 -6.90 13.81 0.57
CA PRO A 80 -7.05 12.73 1.55
C PRO A 80 -6.51 11.41 0.98
N THR A 81 -5.31 11.04 1.42
CA THR A 81 -4.58 9.91 0.82
C THR A 81 -5.32 8.60 1.03
N GLN A 82 -5.95 8.42 2.20
CA GLN A 82 -6.73 7.22 2.52
C GLN A 82 -7.88 6.99 1.53
N GLU A 83 -8.59 8.05 1.12
CA GLU A 83 -9.68 7.93 0.15
C GLU A 83 -9.18 7.49 -1.21
N LEU A 84 -8.01 8.00 -1.63
CA LEU A 84 -7.42 7.65 -2.93
C LEU A 84 -6.88 6.22 -2.95
N VAL A 85 -6.24 5.78 -1.87
CA VAL A 85 -5.78 4.39 -1.71
C VAL A 85 -6.97 3.44 -1.67
N SER A 86 -8.00 3.76 -0.86
CA SER A 86 -9.25 2.97 -0.80
C SER A 86 -9.94 2.88 -2.16
N PHE A 87 -9.97 3.98 -2.91
CA PHE A 87 -10.46 3.98 -4.29
C PHE A 87 -9.64 3.03 -5.16
N ALA A 88 -8.31 3.13 -5.12
CA ALA A 88 -7.41 2.29 -5.90
C ALA A 88 -7.56 0.80 -5.56
N GLU A 89 -7.78 0.44 -4.30
CA GLU A 89 -8.10 -0.93 -3.89
C GLU A 89 -9.42 -1.41 -4.50
N GLN A 90 -10.48 -0.60 -4.39
CA GLN A 90 -11.82 -0.94 -4.90
C GLN A 90 -11.90 -1.10 -6.42
N VAL A 91 -11.00 -0.45 -7.15
CA VAL A 91 -10.88 -0.59 -8.62
C VAL A 91 -9.68 -1.45 -9.04
N ASN A 92 -9.04 -2.14 -8.09
CA ASN A 92 -7.93 -3.07 -8.28
C ASN A 92 -6.71 -2.45 -8.99
N MET A 93 -6.41 -1.18 -8.69
CA MET A 93 -5.27 -0.42 -9.21
C MET A 93 -4.19 -0.13 -8.17
N VAL A 94 -4.40 -0.48 -6.90
CA VAL A 94 -3.45 -0.23 -5.80
C VAL A 94 -2.05 -0.80 -6.07
N HIS A 95 -1.96 -1.95 -6.73
CA HIS A 95 -0.69 -2.57 -7.14
C HIS A 95 0.20 -1.66 -8.02
N ARG A 96 -0.39 -0.72 -8.77
CA ARG A 96 0.37 0.26 -9.54
C ARG A 96 1.06 1.26 -8.63
N LEU A 97 0.35 1.71 -7.59
CA LEU A 97 0.89 2.62 -6.59
C LEU A 97 1.97 1.95 -5.74
N ASP A 98 1.70 0.75 -5.23
CA ASP A 98 2.67 -0.03 -4.43
C ASP A 98 3.98 -0.22 -5.21
N LEU A 99 3.88 -0.55 -6.50
CA LEU A 99 5.05 -0.74 -7.36
C LEU A 99 5.78 0.58 -7.64
N ALA A 100 5.06 1.68 -7.82
CA ALA A 100 5.65 3.01 -8.00
C ALA A 100 6.36 3.50 -6.72
N MET A 101 5.75 3.29 -5.56
CA MET A 101 6.31 3.57 -4.24
C MET A 101 7.59 2.76 -4.01
N LEU A 102 7.57 1.45 -4.28
CA LEU A 102 8.74 0.61 -4.14
C LEU A 102 9.89 1.06 -5.04
N ARG A 103 9.61 1.35 -6.32
CA ARG A 103 10.62 1.88 -7.26
C ARG A 103 11.23 3.19 -6.77
N ARG A 104 10.39 4.12 -6.30
CA ARG A 104 10.85 5.43 -5.82
C ARG A 104 11.75 5.29 -4.60
N ASN A 105 11.35 4.44 -3.64
CA ASN A 105 12.09 4.26 -2.40
C ASN A 105 13.37 3.46 -2.60
N LEU A 106 13.40 2.44 -3.47
CA LEU A 106 14.65 1.76 -3.83
C LEU A 106 15.68 2.74 -4.41
N LYS A 107 15.27 3.62 -5.33
CA LYS A 107 16.16 4.68 -5.86
C LYS A 107 16.60 5.66 -4.78
N TRP A 108 15.70 6.06 -3.90
CA TRP A 108 16.02 6.95 -2.79
C TRP A 108 17.05 6.29 -1.86
N ILE A 109 16.84 5.04 -1.45
CA ILE A 109 17.78 4.26 -0.64
C ILE A 109 19.16 4.22 -1.30
N THR A 110 19.25 3.82 -2.58
CA THR A 110 20.54 3.78 -3.30
C THR A 110 21.23 5.15 -3.26
N SER A 111 20.49 6.24 -3.47
CA SER A 111 21.07 7.60 -3.40
C SER A 111 21.56 8.00 -2.01
N GLN A 112 20.97 7.46 -0.94
CA GLN A 112 21.45 7.70 0.44
C GLN A 112 22.71 6.87 0.70
N LEU A 113 22.72 5.61 0.27
CA LEU A 113 23.88 4.73 0.37
C LEU A 113 25.11 5.29 -0.36
N ASP A 114 24.92 5.88 -1.54
CA ASP A 114 25.97 6.55 -2.31
C ASP A 114 26.59 7.74 -1.54
N GLN A 115 25.82 8.33 -0.62
CA GLN A 115 26.28 9.40 0.30
C GLN A 115 26.83 8.86 1.62
N GLY A 116 26.92 7.54 1.80
CA GLY A 116 27.35 6.89 3.03
C GLY A 116 26.29 6.92 4.15
N ILE A 117 25.04 7.23 3.82
CA ILE A 117 23.93 7.30 4.77
C ILE A 117 23.17 5.97 4.73
N THR A 118 23.00 5.33 5.88
CA THR A 118 22.14 4.16 6.05
C THR A 118 20.86 4.58 6.74
N ALA A 119 19.72 4.24 6.14
CA ALA A 119 18.40 4.55 6.68
C ALA A 119 17.42 3.46 6.25
N ARG A 120 16.94 2.69 7.22
CA ARG A 120 15.96 1.63 6.98
C ARG A 120 14.58 2.25 6.71
N VAL A 121 13.89 1.78 5.69
CA VAL A 121 12.55 2.27 5.32
C VAL A 121 11.58 1.12 5.07
N ALA A 122 10.37 1.25 5.60
CA ALA A 122 9.27 0.32 5.39
C ALA A 122 8.31 0.87 4.33
N VAL A 123 8.15 0.12 3.23
CA VAL A 123 7.23 0.48 2.15
C VAL A 123 5.99 -0.41 2.23
N ASN A 124 4.83 0.25 2.25
CA ASN A 124 3.52 -0.39 2.28
C ASN A 124 3.24 -1.20 1.01
N ILE A 125 2.69 -2.41 1.19
CA ILE A 125 2.24 -3.34 0.15
C ILE A 125 0.86 -3.85 0.57
N SER A 126 -0.15 -3.60 -0.25
CA SER A 126 -1.50 -4.07 0.06
C SER A 126 -1.66 -5.59 -0.12
N GLY A 127 -2.59 -6.18 0.62
CA GLY A 127 -3.00 -7.57 0.42
C GLY A 127 -3.48 -7.88 -1.01
N HIS A 128 -4.16 -6.93 -1.67
CA HIS A 128 -4.54 -7.03 -3.09
C HIS A 128 -3.32 -7.19 -4.00
N SER A 129 -2.24 -6.45 -3.73
CA SER A 129 -1.00 -6.54 -4.51
C SER A 129 -0.30 -7.87 -4.34
N LEU A 130 -0.24 -8.41 -3.11
CA LEU A 130 0.31 -9.76 -2.86
C LEU A 130 -0.50 -10.86 -3.55
N GLY A 131 -1.81 -10.67 -3.73
CA GLY A 131 -2.66 -11.56 -4.51
C GLY A 131 -2.44 -11.49 -6.03
N ASN A 132 -1.67 -10.52 -6.53
CA ASN A 132 -1.40 -10.32 -7.95
C ASN A 132 -0.01 -10.88 -8.35
N PRO A 133 0.06 -12.01 -9.08
CA PRO A 133 1.34 -12.61 -9.47
C PRO A 133 2.22 -11.72 -10.36
N ASP A 134 1.63 -10.85 -11.19
CA ASP A 134 2.40 -9.94 -12.05
C ASP A 134 3.09 -8.84 -11.23
N PHE A 135 2.40 -8.36 -10.18
CA PHE A 135 3.00 -7.46 -9.21
C PHE A 135 4.18 -8.13 -8.50
N CYS A 136 3.99 -9.31 -7.93
CA CYS A 136 5.05 -10.02 -7.20
C CYS A 136 6.26 -10.33 -8.08
N ARG A 137 6.05 -10.75 -9.34
CA ARG A 137 7.14 -10.91 -10.32
C ARG A 137 7.88 -9.59 -10.59
N SER A 138 7.15 -8.48 -10.68
CA SER A 138 7.74 -7.16 -10.88
C SER A 138 8.57 -6.70 -9.68
N VAL A 139 8.13 -7.01 -8.46
CA VAL A 139 8.88 -6.76 -7.22
C VAL A 139 10.18 -7.55 -7.21
N ILE A 140 10.16 -8.86 -7.54
CA ILE A 140 11.38 -9.68 -7.63
C ILE A 140 12.35 -9.08 -8.66
N ALA A 141 11.86 -8.70 -9.84
CA ALA A 141 12.71 -8.07 -10.85
C ALA A 141 13.29 -6.72 -10.38
N LEU A 142 12.60 -5.98 -9.50
CA LEU A 142 13.17 -4.79 -8.86
C LEU A 142 14.25 -5.14 -7.86
N PHE A 143 14.03 -6.17 -7.03
CA PHE A 143 15.01 -6.64 -6.07
C PHE A 143 16.30 -7.09 -6.73
N GLU A 144 16.20 -7.82 -7.85
CA GLU A 144 17.36 -8.23 -8.63
C GLU A 144 18.18 -7.06 -9.16
N ARG A 145 17.53 -5.93 -9.49
CA ARG A 145 18.19 -4.72 -10.00
C ARG A 145 18.76 -3.80 -8.92
N HIS A 146 18.31 -3.92 -7.68
CA HIS A 146 18.61 -3.01 -6.58
C HIS A 146 19.12 -3.75 -5.34
N ARG A 147 19.94 -4.80 -5.54
CA ARG A 147 20.39 -5.69 -4.44
C ARG A 147 21.09 -4.95 -3.31
N GLU A 148 21.82 -3.89 -3.63
CA GLU A 148 22.52 -3.04 -2.68
C GLU A 148 21.59 -2.27 -1.74
N ALA A 149 20.36 -1.96 -2.19
CA ALA A 149 19.37 -1.22 -1.42
C ALA A 149 18.56 -2.12 -0.47
N LEU A 150 18.52 -3.44 -0.70
CA LEU A 150 17.58 -4.32 -0.01
C LEU A 150 17.83 -4.47 1.48
N GLY A 151 19.08 -4.33 1.94
CA GLY A 151 19.40 -4.34 3.37
C GLY A 151 18.82 -3.15 4.15
N GLN A 152 18.38 -2.10 3.45
CA GLN A 152 17.70 -0.94 4.03
C GLN A 152 16.19 -0.95 3.75
N LEU A 153 15.68 -1.93 3.00
CA LEU A 153 14.27 -2.03 2.67
C LEU A 153 13.56 -3.00 3.61
N MET A 154 12.40 -2.57 4.09
CA MET A 154 11.40 -3.41 4.74
C MET A 154 10.12 -3.31 3.92
N LEU A 155 9.34 -4.39 3.89
CA LEU A 155 7.98 -4.37 3.34
C LEU A 155 6.99 -4.42 4.49
N GLU A 156 5.97 -3.57 4.42
CA GLU A 156 4.87 -3.55 5.38
C GLU A 156 3.60 -4.01 4.69
N ILE A 157 3.01 -5.11 5.17
CA ILE A 157 1.80 -5.68 4.62
C ILE A 157 0.60 -5.09 5.35
N THR A 158 -0.25 -4.35 4.64
CA THR A 158 -1.43 -3.72 5.23
C THR A 158 -2.64 -4.68 5.23
N GLU A 159 -3.40 -4.71 6.34
CA GLU A 159 -4.61 -5.55 6.47
C GLU A 159 -5.84 -4.93 5.78
N THR A 160 -5.82 -3.64 5.42
CA THR A 160 -6.96 -2.92 4.79
C THR A 160 -7.58 -3.66 3.60
N ALA A 161 -6.78 -4.50 2.94
CA ALA A 161 -7.18 -5.48 1.98
C ALA A 161 -7.03 -6.90 2.54
N GLU A 162 -8.15 -7.58 2.85
CA GLU A 162 -8.12 -8.99 3.24
C GLU A 162 -7.35 -9.81 2.18
N ILE A 163 -6.35 -10.58 2.64
CA ILE A 163 -5.56 -11.43 1.77
C ILE A 163 -6.42 -12.64 1.40
N ALA A 164 -7.01 -12.60 0.21
CA ALA A 164 -7.94 -13.61 -0.26
C ALA A 164 -7.32 -15.03 -0.33
N ASP A 165 -6.03 -15.12 -0.68
CA ASP A 165 -5.27 -16.38 -0.72
C ASP A 165 -3.98 -16.24 0.10
N ILE A 166 -4.10 -16.59 1.38
CA ILE A 166 -3.02 -16.52 2.37
C ILE A 166 -1.85 -17.44 1.98
N ASP A 167 -2.12 -18.63 1.43
CA ASP A 167 -1.07 -19.59 1.09
C ASP A 167 -0.22 -19.08 -0.08
N THR A 168 -0.85 -18.45 -1.06
CA THR A 168 -0.13 -17.79 -2.16
C THR A 168 0.66 -16.57 -1.68
N ALA A 169 0.07 -15.74 -0.82
CA ALA A 169 0.77 -14.60 -0.24
C ALA A 169 1.98 -15.02 0.59
N ALA A 170 1.85 -16.06 1.42
CA ALA A 170 2.94 -16.61 2.22
C ALA A 170 4.11 -17.09 1.35
N LYS A 171 3.83 -17.74 0.20
CA LYS A 171 4.87 -18.14 -0.77
C LYS A 171 5.60 -16.94 -1.36
N TRP A 172 4.87 -15.87 -1.72
CA TRP A 172 5.51 -14.65 -2.22
C TRP A 172 6.35 -13.95 -1.15
N ILE A 173 5.84 -13.87 0.08
CA ILE A 173 6.58 -13.33 1.23
C ILE A 173 7.86 -14.13 1.46
N ALA A 174 7.79 -15.46 1.52
CA ALA A 174 8.98 -16.31 1.65
C ALA A 174 9.98 -16.03 0.52
N ARG A 175 9.50 -15.86 -0.72
CA ARG A 175 10.35 -15.54 -1.87
C ARG A 175 10.99 -14.15 -1.77
N PHE A 176 10.28 -13.16 -1.24
CA PHE A 176 10.83 -11.83 -1.00
C PHE A 176 11.94 -11.91 0.07
N ARG A 177 11.71 -12.64 1.15
CA ARG A 177 12.68 -12.84 2.24
C ARG A 177 13.99 -13.47 1.79
N GLU A 178 13.98 -14.31 0.76
CA GLU A 178 15.22 -14.84 0.17
C GLU A 178 16.18 -13.74 -0.35
N PHE A 179 15.67 -12.53 -0.60
CA PHE A 179 16.48 -11.36 -0.96
C PHE A 179 16.98 -10.56 0.25
N GLY A 180 16.65 -10.97 1.47
CA GLY A 180 17.05 -10.32 2.72
C GLY A 180 16.20 -9.12 3.11
N VAL A 181 15.02 -8.93 2.48
CA VAL A 181 14.07 -7.90 2.92
C VAL A 181 13.28 -8.40 4.13
N GLU A 182 13.16 -7.54 5.13
CA GLU A 182 12.33 -7.83 6.30
C GLU A 182 10.86 -7.49 6.05
N ILE A 183 9.97 -8.21 6.73
CA ILE A 183 8.53 -8.15 6.55
C ILE A 183 7.88 -7.73 7.87
N CYS A 184 7.09 -6.67 7.79
CA CYS A 184 6.26 -6.15 8.86
C CYS A 184 4.79 -6.43 8.53
N LEU A 185 4.01 -6.86 9.51
CA LEU A 185 2.54 -6.95 9.41
C LEU A 185 1.91 -5.77 10.15
N ASP A 186 1.06 -5.00 9.47
CA ASP A 186 0.38 -3.84 10.07
C ASP A 186 -0.99 -4.17 10.70
N ASP A 187 -1.50 -3.26 11.53
CA ASP A 187 -2.85 -3.28 12.14
C ASP A 187 -3.23 -4.56 12.93
N PHE A 188 -2.24 -5.22 13.53
CA PHE A 188 -2.52 -6.41 14.32
C PHE A 188 -3.37 -6.09 15.57
N GLY A 189 -4.57 -6.65 15.62
CA GLY A 189 -5.48 -6.58 16.78
C GLY A 189 -6.94 -6.26 16.46
N THR A 190 -7.25 -5.77 15.27
CA THR A 190 -8.59 -5.22 14.92
C THR A 190 -9.47 -6.18 14.10
N GLY A 191 -8.89 -7.23 13.49
CA GLY A 191 -9.57 -8.22 12.65
C GLY A 191 -9.58 -9.67 13.16
N ALA A 192 -10.58 -10.45 12.73
CA ALA A 192 -10.74 -11.88 13.07
C ALA A 192 -9.68 -12.81 12.43
N SER A 193 -8.86 -12.30 11.51
CA SER A 193 -7.90 -13.05 10.69
C SER A 193 -6.44 -12.93 11.16
N ASN A 194 -6.17 -12.14 12.20
CA ASN A 194 -4.81 -11.73 12.57
C ASN A 194 -3.88 -12.86 13.01
N PHE A 195 -4.37 -13.81 13.81
CA PHE A 195 -3.56 -14.99 14.15
C PHE A 195 -3.30 -15.91 12.95
N ARG A 196 -4.20 -15.93 11.96
CA ARG A 196 -4.03 -16.77 10.76
C ARG A 196 -2.87 -16.25 9.93
N TYR A 197 -2.76 -14.94 9.72
CA TYR A 197 -1.62 -14.34 9.01
C TYR A 197 -0.30 -14.61 9.73
N LEU A 198 -0.23 -14.36 11.05
CA LEU A 198 0.96 -14.67 11.86
C LEU A 198 1.37 -16.13 11.78
N SER A 199 0.40 -17.05 11.77
CA SER A 199 0.69 -18.49 11.74
C SER A 199 1.14 -18.98 10.37
N ALA A 200 0.78 -18.28 9.29
CA ALA A 200 1.01 -18.72 7.92
C ALA A 200 2.20 -18.03 7.25
N MET A 201 2.57 -16.83 7.70
CA MET A 201 3.59 -16.00 7.09
C MET A 201 4.80 -15.85 8.01
N ASP A 202 6.00 -16.03 7.45
CA ASP A 202 7.24 -15.73 8.16
C ASP A 202 7.45 -14.21 8.15
N ILE A 203 7.31 -13.59 9.32
CA ILE A 203 7.39 -12.14 9.49
C ILE A 203 8.39 -11.78 10.59
N ASP A 204 9.01 -10.60 10.49
CA ASP A 204 10.00 -10.14 11.47
C ASP A 204 9.39 -9.19 12.50
N TYR A 205 8.37 -8.42 12.10
CA TYR A 205 7.72 -7.42 12.95
C TYR A 205 6.20 -7.45 12.83
N VAL A 206 5.57 -7.05 13.92
CA VAL A 206 4.12 -6.84 14.02
C VAL A 206 3.91 -5.45 14.59
N LYS A 207 3.15 -4.61 13.87
CA LYS A 207 2.63 -3.35 14.41
C LYS A 207 1.30 -3.64 15.09
N ILE A 208 1.20 -3.26 16.36
CA ILE A 208 -0.04 -3.34 17.13
C ILE A 208 -0.83 -2.08 16.84
N ASP A 209 -2.09 -2.24 16.47
CA ASP A 209 -2.97 -1.12 16.17
C ASP A 209 -3.14 -0.17 17.38
N GLY A 210 -3.24 1.13 17.08
CA GLY A 210 -3.33 2.18 18.09
C GLY A 210 -4.61 2.14 18.93
N GLU A 211 -5.73 1.60 18.42
CA GLU A 211 -6.96 1.44 19.22
C GLU A 211 -6.79 0.39 20.32
N SER A 212 -5.90 -0.58 20.12
CA SER A 212 -5.56 -1.61 21.10
C SER A 212 -4.63 -1.11 22.22
N ILE A 213 -4.05 0.08 22.04
CA ILE A 213 -3.13 0.73 23.00
C ILE A 213 -3.88 1.92 23.63
N ARG A 214 -4.62 1.63 24.72
CA ARG A 214 -5.25 2.65 25.57
C ARG A 214 -4.87 2.46 27.03
#